data_AF-A0A838TFZ2-F1
#
_entry.id   AF-A0A838TFZ2-F1
#
_cell.length_a   1.000
_cell.length_b   1.000
_cell.length_c   1.000
_cell.angle_alpha   90.00
_cell.angle_beta   90.00
_cell.angle_gamma   90.00
#
_symmetry.space_group_name_H-M   'P 1'
#
loop_
_entity.id
_entity.type
_entity.pdbx_description
1 polymer ?
#
loop_
_entity_poly.entity_id
_entity_poly.type
_entity_poly.pdbx_seq_one_letter_code
_entity_poly.pdbx_strand_id
1 'polypeptide(L)'
;MTHRTTFALDKATALRLKRLAAHWKVSQAEVVRRSLEKAEQQAEIEQPNPLEMLRALFASGKGLDPATAGSYIAEVYQDRQRWRGE
;
A
#
# COMPACT_ATOMS: atom_id res chain seq x y z
N MET A 1 -0.59 -20.37 19.72
CA MET A 1 -0.81 -19.99 21.13
C MET A 1 -1.92 -18.97 21.18
N THR A 2 -2.94 -19.15 22.03
CA THR A 2 -4.09 -18.24 22.12
C THR A 2 -3.99 -17.46 23.42
N HIS A 3 -3.59 -16.19 23.34
CA HIS A 3 -3.62 -15.27 24.48
C HIS A 3 -4.98 -14.55 24.49
N ARG A 4 -5.72 -14.65 25.60
CA ARG A 4 -7.00 -13.94 25.77
C ARG A 4 -6.74 -12.62 26.48
N THR A 5 -7.05 -11.53 25.79
CA THR A 5 -6.90 -10.16 26.31
C THR A 5 -8.25 -9.49 26.39
N THR A 6 -8.47 -8.68 27.43
CA THR A 6 -9.66 -7.85 27.59
C THR A 6 -9.21 -6.41 27.74
N PHE A 7 -9.82 -5.48 26.99
CA PHE A 7 -9.54 -4.05 27.08
C PHE A 7 -10.85 -3.26 26.96
N ALA A 8 -10.88 -2.09 27.59
CA ALA A 8 -11.97 -1.14 27.44
C ALA A 8 -11.71 -0.24 26.21
N LEU A 9 -12.73 -0.02 25.40
CA LEU A 9 -12.69 0.92 24.29
C LEU A 9 -13.63 2.09 24.58
N ASP A 10 -13.26 3.28 24.12
CA ASP A 10 -14.20 4.38 24.05
C ASP A 10 -15.34 4.04 23.06
N LYS A 11 -16.46 4.74 23.22
CA LYS A 11 -17.68 4.52 22.42
C LYS A 11 -17.43 4.66 20.91
N ALA A 12 -16.60 5.62 20.49
CA ALA A 12 -16.35 5.86 19.08
C ALA A 12 -15.50 4.73 18.48
N THR A 13 -14.47 4.27 19.18
CA THR A 13 -13.62 3.17 18.73
C THR A 13 -14.39 1.84 18.67
N ALA A 14 -15.21 1.54 19.68
CA ALA A 14 -16.07 0.36 19.66
C ALA A 14 -17.04 0.35 18.46
N LEU A 15 -17.61 1.51 18.11
CA LEU A 15 -18.49 1.65 16.95
C LEU A 15 -17.73 1.45 15.63
N ARG A 16 -16.53 2.03 15.50
CA ARG A 16 -15.67 1.85 14.32
C ARG A 16 -15.28 0.38 14.15
N LEU A 17 -14.90 -0.30 15.23
CA LEU A 17 -14.56 -1.71 15.23
C LEU A 17 -15.73 -2.58 14.73
N LYS A 18 -16.94 -2.32 15.25
CA LYS A 18 -18.16 -3.03 14.82
C LYS A 18 -18.46 -2.81 13.33
N ARG A 19 -18.29 -1.58 12.83
CA ARG A 19 -18.50 -1.24 11.40
C ARG A 19 -17.50 -1.95 10.50
N LEU A 20 -16.21 -1.94 10.87
CA LEU A 20 -15.16 -2.62 10.11
C LEU A 20 -15.37 -4.14 10.09
N ALA A 21 -15.74 -4.73 11.22
CA ALA A 21 -16.04 -6.16 11.30
C ALA A 21 -17.19 -6.56 10.35
N ALA A 22 -18.26 -5.76 10.32
CA ALA A 22 -19.38 -5.97 9.40
C ALA A 22 -18.98 -5.77 7.94
N HIS A 23 -18.21 -4.72 7.64
CA HIS A 23 -17.77 -4.41 6.28
C HIS A 23 -16.83 -5.47 5.70
N TRP A 24 -15.88 -5.95 6.51
CA TRP A 24 -14.92 -6.97 6.12
C TRP A 24 -15.45 -8.41 6.26
N LYS A 25 -16.65 -8.58 6.85
CA LYS A 25 -17.28 -9.88 7.14
C LYS A 25 -16.39 -10.80 7.99
N VAL A 26 -15.79 -10.24 9.05
CA VAL A 26 -14.90 -10.96 9.99
C VAL A 26 -15.26 -10.65 11.44
N SER A 27 -14.63 -11.35 12.39
CA SER A 27 -14.79 -11.08 13.82
C SER A 27 -14.13 -9.76 14.23
N GLN A 28 -14.56 -9.15 15.34
CA GLN A 28 -13.91 -7.95 15.86
C GLN A 28 -12.45 -8.19 16.25
N ALA A 29 -12.13 -9.38 16.79
CA ALA A 29 -10.76 -9.77 17.10
C ALA A 29 -9.87 -9.82 15.85
N GLU A 30 -10.42 -10.28 14.71
CA GLU A 30 -9.71 -10.29 13.44
C GLU A 30 -9.47 -8.87 12.91
N VAL A 31 -10.41 -7.94 13.10
CA VAL A 31 -10.17 -6.53 12.76
C VAL A 31 -9.02 -5.95 13.59
N VAL A 32 -8.97 -6.24 14.89
CA VAL A 32 -7.88 -5.80 15.77
C VAL A 32 -6.54 -6.34 15.28
N ARG A 33 -6.48 -7.65 14.96
CA ARG A 33 -5.26 -8.30 14.44
C ARG A 33 -4.75 -7.62 13.17
N ARG A 34 -5.61 -7.45 12.15
CA ARG A 34 -5.24 -6.78 10.90
C ARG A 34 -4.85 -5.33 11.09
N SER A 35 -5.50 -4.64 12.03
CA SER A 35 -5.17 -3.25 12.34
C SER A 35 -3.79 -3.14 12.98
N LEU A 36 -3.43 -4.09 13.84
CA LEU A 36 -2.10 -4.16 14.46
C LEU A 36 -1.03 -4.50 13.42
N GLU A 37 -1.24 -5.55 12.62
CA GLU A 37 -0.35 -5.93 11.50
C GLU A 37 -0.10 -4.73 10.57
N LYS A 38 -1.16 -3.97 10.24
CA LYS A 38 -1.03 -2.77 9.40
C LYS A 38 -0.30 -1.63 10.11
N ALA A 39 -0.52 -1.43 11.41
CA ALA A 39 0.16 -0.39 12.18
C ALA A 39 1.67 -0.68 12.30
N GLU A 40 2.05 -1.95 12.48
CA GLU A 40 3.45 -2.40 12.48
C GLU A 40 4.09 -2.17 11.11
N GLN A 41 3.45 -2.62 10.04
CA GLN A 41 3.93 -2.38 8.67
C GLN A 41 4.07 -0.88 8.36
N GLN A 42 3.14 -0.06 8.83
CA GLN A 42 3.18 1.37 8.59
C GLN A 42 4.25 2.09 9.43
N ALA A 43 4.63 1.52 10.59
CA ALA A 43 5.78 1.97 11.37
C ALA A 43 7.11 1.54 10.73
N GLU A 44 7.14 0.40 10.04
CA GLU A 44 8.30 -0.09 9.28
C GLU A 44 8.48 0.63 7.94
N ILE A 45 7.40 1.15 7.36
CA ILE A 45 7.46 2.06 6.22
C ILE A 45 7.86 3.44 6.76
N GLU A 46 9.16 3.62 7.04
CA GLU A 46 9.78 4.92 6.86
C GLU A 46 9.42 5.35 5.44
N GLN A 47 8.61 6.40 5.29
CA GLN A 47 8.31 6.92 3.96
C GLN A 47 9.65 7.22 3.31
N PRO A 48 10.04 6.50 2.24
CA PRO A 48 11.35 6.68 1.67
C PRO A 48 11.44 8.13 1.26
N ASN A 49 12.43 8.83 1.82
CA ASN A 49 12.55 10.27 1.62
C ASN A 49 12.63 10.50 0.10
N PRO A 50 11.68 11.24 -0.52
CA PRO A 50 11.65 11.40 -1.96
C PRO A 50 12.97 11.95 -2.52
N LEU A 51 13.69 12.76 -1.73
CA LEU A 51 15.04 13.24 -2.06
C LEU A 51 16.08 12.12 -2.08
N GLU A 52 16.03 11.18 -1.14
CA GLU A 52 16.95 10.04 -1.11
C GLU A 52 16.66 9.06 -2.25
N MET A 53 15.39 8.84 -2.59
CA MET A 53 15.01 8.07 -3.77
C MET A 53 15.55 8.70 -5.06
N LEU A 54 15.43 10.02 -5.21
CA LEU A 54 15.94 10.74 -6.37
C LEU A 54 17.47 10.67 -6.45
N ARG A 55 18.15 10.81 -5.30
CA ARG A 55 19.61 10.66 -5.22
C ARG A 55 20.05 9.24 -5.57
N ALA A 56 19.35 8.21 -5.08
CA ALA A 56 19.64 6.82 -5.41
C ALA A 56 19.44 6.53 -6.91
N LEU A 57 18.38 7.08 -7.52
CA LEU A 57 18.15 6.99 -8.97
C LEU A 57 19.31 7.62 -9.74
N PHE A 58 19.75 8.82 -9.36
CA PHE A 58 20.87 9.49 -9.99
C PHE A 58 22.19 8.73 -9.81
N ALA A 59 22.45 8.21 -8.61
CA ALA A 59 23.64 7.42 -8.29
C ALA A 59 23.67 6.07 -9.01
N SER A 60 22.51 5.48 -9.32
CA SER A 60 22.41 4.21 -10.05
C SER A 60 22.89 4.29 -11.51
N GLY A 61 23.15 5.49 -12.03
CA GLY A 61 23.56 5.74 -13.41
C GLY A 61 22.46 5.48 -14.44
N LYS A 62 21.30 4.98 -14.01
CA LYS A 62 20.08 4.84 -14.81
C LYS A 62 19.28 6.12 -14.75
N GLY A 63 19.83 7.17 -15.37
CA GLY A 63 19.12 8.42 -15.58
C GLY A 63 17.93 8.27 -16.53
N LEU A 64 17.20 9.35 -16.75
CA LEU A 64 16.15 9.42 -17.77
C LEU A 64 16.83 9.48 -19.15
N ASP A 65 17.05 8.31 -19.75
CA ASP A 65 17.59 8.19 -21.10
C ASP A 65 16.49 8.45 -22.15
N PRO A 66 16.66 9.41 -23.07
CA PRO A 66 15.66 9.75 -24.08
C PRO A 66 15.32 8.58 -25.01
N ALA A 67 16.28 7.71 -25.33
CA ALA A 67 16.05 6.58 -26.22
C ALA A 67 15.16 5.52 -25.55
N THR A 68 15.48 5.18 -24.29
CA THR A 68 14.67 4.27 -23.47
C THR A 68 13.25 4.80 -23.26
N ALA A 69 13.11 6.11 -23.02
CA ALA A 69 11.80 6.76 -22.90
C ALA A 69 10.99 6.68 -24.21
N GLY A 70 11.63 6.90 -25.35
CA GLY A 70 11.00 6.77 -26.67
C GLY A 70 10.49 5.36 -26.94
N SER A 71 11.29 4.34 -26.64
CA SER A 71 10.88 2.93 -26.78
C SER A 71 9.67 2.59 -25.90
N TYR A 72 9.67 3.05 -24.65
CA TYR A 72 8.54 2.85 -23.73
C TYR A 72 7.24 3.52 -24.22
N ILE A 73 7.32 4.74 -24.74
CA ILE A 73 6.15 5.45 -25.29
C ILE A 73 5.59 4.70 -26.51
N ALA A 74 6.46 4.18 -27.38
CA ALA A 74 6.05 3.39 -28.55
C ALA A 74 5.36 2.09 -28.14
N GLU A 75 5.88 1.39 -27.13
CA GLU A 75 5.26 0.18 -26.55
C GLU A 75 3.87 0.48 -25.98
N VAL A 76 3.75 1.50 -25.13
CA VAL A 76 2.47 1.92 -24.55
C VAL A 76 1.47 2.34 -25.64
N TYR A 77 1.93 2.97 -26.70
CA TYR A 77 1.08 3.31 -27.84
C TYR A 77 0.52 2.07 -28.53
N GLN A 78 1.35 1.05 -28.78
CA GLN A 78 0.92 -0.21 -29.38
C GLN A 78 -0.08 -0.97 -28.47
N ASP A 79 0.19 -1.04 -27.17
CA ASP A 79 -0.72 -1.67 -26.20
C ASP A 79 -2.09 -0.99 -26.17
N ARG A 80 -2.12 0.36 -26.22
CA ARG A 80 -3.39 1.12 -26.26
C ARG A 80 -4.15 0.90 -27.56
N GLN A 81 -3.46 0.75 -28.68
CA GLN A 81 -4.09 0.42 -29.96
C GLN A 81 -4.71 -0.98 -29.90
N ARG A 82 -3.99 -1.94 -29.33
CA ARG A 82 -4.47 -3.31 -29.14
C ARG A 82 -5.71 -3.36 -28.25
N TRP A 83 -5.69 -2.68 -27.10
CA TRP A 83 -6.83 -2.64 -26.18
C TRP A 83 -8.09 -1.96 -26.75
N ARG A 84 -7.94 -1.04 -27.71
CA ARG A 84 -9.06 -0.38 -28.39
C ARG A 84 -9.60 -1.14 -29.60
N GLY A 85 -8.89 -2.17 -30.05
CA GLY A 85 -9.30 -3.04 -31.15
C GLY A 85 -10.04 -4.31 -30.71
N GLU A 86 -10.08 -4.57 -29.40
CA GLU A 86 -10.96 -5.53 -28.72
C GLU A 86 -12.22 -4.82 -28.20
#